data_AF-A0A6G3D938-F1
#
_entry.id   AF-A0A6G3D938-F1
#
_cell.length_a   1.000
_cell.length_b   1.000
_cell.length_c   1.000
_cell.angle_alpha   90.00
_cell.angle_beta   90.00
_cell.angle_gamma   90.00
#
_symmetry.space_group_name_H-M   'P 1'
#
loop_
_entity.id
_entity.type
_entity.pdbx_description
1 polymer ?
#
loop_
_entity_poly.entity_id
_entity_poly.type
_entity_poly.pdbx_seq_one_letter_code
_entity_poly.pdbx_strand_id
1 'polypeptide(L)'
;MSVWIRSIAGDGAHDAIVTAGSGHTQRKSREGRFVLEPDPKVVRELLTRYASLRIAQAERPGPAVTRDLTDVSYTLCVMMATTSVHDAVAKADALLLAKGRAAPEPRAADVDGESGLSLAV
;
A
#
# COMPACT_ATOMS: atom_id res chain seq x y z
N MET A 1 -11.97 -20.95 12.95
CA MET A 1 -10.70 -21.16 12.22
C MET A 1 -10.84 -20.44 10.88
N SER A 2 -10.37 -19.20 10.77
CA SER A 2 -10.48 -18.43 9.53
C SER A 2 -9.11 -18.38 8.86
N VAL A 3 -8.90 -19.37 8.00
CA VAL A 3 -7.86 -19.44 6.98
C VAL A 3 -8.05 -18.27 6.02
N TRP A 4 -7.03 -17.42 5.87
CA TRP A 4 -6.88 -16.55 4.71
C TRP A 4 -5.59 -16.93 4.00
N ILE A 5 -5.71 -17.89 3.09
CA ILE A 5 -4.74 -18.18 2.04
C ILE A 5 -5.46 -17.98 0.72
N ARG A 6 -5.01 -17.01 -0.07
CA ARG A 6 -5.30 -16.92 -1.51
C ARG A 6 -4.07 -16.26 -2.14
N SER A 7 -3.07 -17.02 -2.57
CA SER A 7 -2.99 -17.75 -3.85
C SER A 7 -3.14 -16.81 -5.04
N ILE A 8 -1.99 -16.35 -5.54
CA ILE A 8 -1.86 -15.56 -6.77
C ILE A 8 -1.54 -16.52 -7.93
N ALA A 9 -2.56 -16.92 -8.68
CA ALA A 9 -2.37 -17.61 -9.96
C ALA A 9 -2.14 -16.54 -11.03
N GLY A 10 -0.90 -16.38 -11.45
CA GLY A 10 -0.54 -15.62 -12.64
C GLY A 10 -0.75 -16.50 -13.88
N ASP A 11 -1.56 -16.03 -14.81
CA ASP A 11 -1.70 -16.61 -16.14
C ASP A 11 -1.24 -15.55 -17.16
N GLY A 12 -0.24 -15.92 -17.94
CA GLY A 12 0.38 -15.06 -18.94
C GLY A 12 -0.15 -15.36 -20.33
N ALA A 13 -0.17 -14.34 -21.18
CA ALA A 13 0.01 -14.53 -22.61
C ALA A 13 0.60 -13.24 -23.19
N HIS A 14 1.65 -13.46 -23.96
CA HIS A 14 2.56 -12.48 -24.54
C HIS A 14 2.11 -12.20 -25.96
N ASP A 15 2.25 -10.96 -26.44
CA ASP A 15 2.56 -10.76 -27.84
C ASP A 15 3.68 -9.73 -27.97
N ALA A 16 4.70 -10.16 -28.70
CA ALA A 16 6.00 -9.55 -28.81
C ALA A 16 6.11 -8.86 -30.16
N ILE A 17 6.47 -7.57 -30.17
CA ILE A 17 7.04 -6.95 -31.36
C ILE A 17 8.45 -6.50 -31.00
N VAL A 18 9.39 -7.28 -31.52
CA VAL A 18 10.83 -7.02 -31.56
C VAL A 18 11.08 -5.97 -32.64
N THR A 19 11.73 -4.86 -32.27
CA THR A 19 12.53 -4.08 -33.22
C THR A 19 13.91 -3.83 -32.62
N ALA A 20 14.91 -4.27 -33.37
CA ALA A 20 16.33 -4.21 -33.10
C ALA A 20 16.85 -2.79 -32.88
N GLY A 21 17.95 -2.67 -32.13
CA GLY A 21 18.64 -1.40 -31.99
C GLY A 21 19.90 -1.46 -31.14
N SER A 22 20.97 -1.97 -31.76
CA SER A 22 22.38 -1.55 -31.61
C SER A 22 23.03 -1.51 -30.22
N GLY A 23 24.15 -2.23 -30.14
CA GLY A 23 24.94 -2.43 -28.94
C GLY A 23 25.49 -1.14 -28.32
N HIS A 24 25.35 -1.07 -27.01
CA HIS A 24 26.40 -0.57 -26.13
C HIS A 24 26.50 -1.59 -24.99
N THR A 25 27.66 -2.21 -24.79
CA THR A 25 27.94 -2.95 -23.55
C THR A 25 28.17 -1.94 -22.43
N GLN A 26 27.17 -1.09 -22.16
CA GLN A 26 27.13 -0.32 -20.94
C GLN A 26 26.75 -1.31 -19.84
N ARG A 27 27.75 -2.03 -19.32
CA ARG A 27 27.69 -2.61 -17.97
C ARG A 27 27.67 -1.42 -17.00
N LYS A 28 26.58 -0.64 -17.02
CA LYS A 28 26.30 0.39 -16.01
C LYS A 28 26.15 -0.40 -14.72
N SER A 29 27.14 -0.29 -13.83
CA SER A 29 27.12 -0.97 -12.53
C SER A 29 25.75 -0.75 -11.91
N ARG A 30 24.94 -1.81 -11.88
CA ARG A 30 23.73 -1.84 -11.08
C ARG A 30 24.20 -2.16 -9.66
N GLU A 31 25.03 -1.30 -9.07
CA GLU A 31 25.12 -1.19 -7.61
C GLU A 31 23.82 -0.51 -7.13
N GLY A 32 22.69 -1.15 -7.42
CA GLY A 32 21.39 -0.75 -6.95
C GLY A 32 21.26 -1.29 -5.54
N ARG A 33 21.21 -0.41 -4.54
CA ARG A 33 20.84 -0.81 -3.19
C ARG A 33 19.37 -1.26 -3.24
N PHE A 34 19.12 -2.55 -3.35
CA PHE A 34 17.77 -3.10 -3.31
C PHE A 34 17.22 -2.91 -1.89
N VAL A 35 16.28 -1.97 -1.73
CA VAL A 35 15.57 -1.75 -0.47
C VAL A 35 14.20 -2.39 -0.61
N LEU A 36 13.87 -3.30 0.29
CA LEU A 36 12.52 -3.82 0.41
C LEU A 36 11.66 -2.69 1.00
N GLU A 37 10.85 -2.06 0.16
CA GLU A 37 9.87 -1.09 0.62
C GLU A 37 8.52 -1.78 0.84
N PRO A 38 7.83 -1.47 1.95
CA PRO A 38 6.50 -2.00 2.19
C PRO A 38 5.49 -1.36 1.21
N ASP A 39 4.58 -2.18 0.70
CA ASP A 39 3.53 -1.76 -0.21
C ASP A 39 2.51 -0.86 0.53
N PRO A 40 2.21 0.34 0.02
CA PRO A 40 1.33 1.30 0.72
C PRO A 40 -0.11 0.80 0.89
N LYS A 41 -0.60 -0.09 0.02
CA LYS A 41 -1.93 -0.68 0.17
C LYS A 41 -1.97 -1.63 1.36
N VAL A 42 -0.96 -2.51 1.46
CA VAL A 42 -0.83 -3.44 2.58
C VAL A 42 -0.68 -2.68 3.91
N VAL A 43 0.11 -1.60 3.93
CA VAL A 43 0.29 -0.77 5.13
C VAL A 43 -1.03 -0.14 5.57
N ARG A 44 -1.84 0.39 4.64
CA ARG A 44 -3.18 0.94 4.95
C ARG A 44 -4.10 -0.13 5.54
N GLU A 45 -4.19 -1.29 4.92
CA GLU A 45 -5.01 -2.41 5.40
C GLU A 45 -4.62 -2.83 6.83
N LEU A 46 -3.31 -2.89 7.11
CA LEU A 46 -2.79 -3.25 8.43
C LEU A 46 -3.13 -2.20 9.50
N LEU A 47 -3.02 -0.90 9.17
CA LEU A 47 -3.42 0.19 10.07
C LEU A 47 -4.93 0.20 10.35
N THR A 48 -5.76 -0.03 9.32
CA THR A 48 -7.21 -0.17 9.51
C THR A 48 -7.52 -1.33 10.46
N ARG A 49 -6.91 -2.50 10.24
CA ARG A 49 -7.11 -3.66 11.12
C ARG A 49 -6.65 -3.38 12.56
N TYR A 50 -5.50 -2.72 12.73
CA TYR A 50 -5.01 -2.30 14.04
C TYR A 50 -6.03 -1.41 14.78
N ALA A 51 -6.54 -0.39 14.10
CA ALA A 51 -7.53 0.54 14.68
C ALA A 51 -8.82 -0.18 15.09
N SER A 52 -9.36 -1.04 14.23
CA SER A 52 -10.55 -1.83 14.56
C SER A 52 -10.34 -2.73 15.78
N LEU A 53 -9.18 -3.39 15.90
CA LEU A 53 -8.86 -4.21 17.06
C LEU A 53 -8.65 -3.39 18.33
N ARG A 54 -8.07 -2.19 18.24
CA ARG A 54 -7.93 -1.26 19.36
C ARG A 54 -9.30 -0.82 19.91
N ILE A 55 -10.25 -0.54 19.02
CA ILE A 55 -11.64 -0.22 19.40
C ILE A 55 -12.30 -1.42 20.09
N ALA A 56 -12.25 -2.61 19.46
CA ALA A 56 -12.81 -3.83 20.03
C ALA A 56 -12.21 -4.18 21.41
N GLN A 57 -10.90 -3.97 21.58
CA GLN A 57 -10.19 -4.22 22.83
C GLN A 57 -10.67 -3.28 23.96
N ALA A 58 -11.03 -2.04 23.62
CA ALA A 58 -11.55 -1.06 24.56
C ALA A 58 -13.02 -1.30 24.90
N GLU A 59 -13.83 -1.74 23.92
CA GLU A 59 -15.25 -2.01 24.12
C GLU A 59 -15.51 -3.32 24.87
N ARG A 60 -14.83 -4.39 24.47
CA ARG A 60 -14.97 -5.71 25.10
C ARG A 60 -13.62 -6.42 25.11
N PRO A 61 -12.82 -6.24 26.17
CA PRO A 61 -11.55 -6.94 26.28
C PRO A 61 -11.76 -8.45 26.32
N GLY A 62 -10.97 -9.18 25.53
CA GLY A 62 -11.01 -10.62 25.47
C GLY A 62 -9.75 -11.22 24.87
N PRO A 63 -9.41 -12.49 25.20
CA PRO A 63 -8.14 -13.09 24.84
C PRO A 63 -7.92 -13.22 23.32
N ALA A 64 -8.99 -13.42 22.55
CA ALA A 64 -8.91 -13.45 21.09
C ALA A 64 -8.52 -12.08 20.50
N VAL A 65 -9.15 -11.00 20.98
CA VAL A 65 -8.85 -9.64 20.53
C VAL A 65 -7.43 -9.24 20.93
N THR A 66 -7.01 -9.58 22.14
CA THR A 66 -5.64 -9.30 22.61
C THR A 66 -4.60 -10.01 21.74
N ARG A 67 -4.80 -11.30 21.44
CA ARG A 67 -3.88 -12.05 20.57
C ARG A 67 -3.81 -11.44 19.17
N ASP A 68 -4.96 -11.17 18.56
CA ASP A 68 -5.02 -10.61 17.22
C ASP A 68 -4.39 -9.20 17.16
N LEU A 69 -4.56 -8.39 18.22
CA LEU A 69 -3.93 -7.08 18.35
C LEU A 69 -2.41 -7.20 18.51
N THR A 70 -1.92 -8.18 19.27
CA THR A 70 -0.49 -8.48 19.39
C THR A 70 0.10 -8.88 18.03
N ASP A 71 -0.56 -9.74 17.27
CA ASP A 71 -0.09 -10.20 15.96
C ASP A 71 0.03 -9.04 14.95
N VAL A 72 -0.98 -8.16 14.91
CA VAL A 72 -0.94 -6.96 14.05
C VAL A 72 0.15 -6.00 14.50
N SER A 73 0.29 -5.79 15.81
CA SER A 73 1.33 -4.91 16.37
C SER A 73 2.72 -5.42 16.03
N TYR A 74 2.95 -6.73 16.17
CA TYR A 74 4.21 -7.36 15.81
C TYR A 74 4.52 -7.22 14.32
N THR A 75 3.53 -7.47 13.46
CA THR A 75 3.67 -7.32 12.01
C THR A 75 4.03 -5.88 11.63
N LEU A 76 3.38 -4.89 12.23
CA LEU A 76 3.72 -3.47 12.04
C LEU A 76 5.16 -3.16 12.44
N CYS A 77 5.57 -3.60 13.64
CA CYS A 77 6.94 -3.39 14.13
C CYS A 77 7.98 -3.98 13.17
N VAL A 78 7.80 -5.23 12.72
CA VAL A 78 8.73 -5.88 11.79
C VAL A 78 8.75 -5.17 10.44
N MET A 79 7.57 -4.87 9.87
CA MET A 79 7.45 -4.23 8.56
C MET A 79 8.07 -2.83 8.55
N MET A 80 7.95 -2.09 9.66
CA MET A 80 8.52 -0.75 9.81
C MET A 80 9.94 -0.75 10.39
N ALA A 81 10.48 -1.92 10.73
CA ALA A 81 11.76 -2.07 11.43
C ALA A 81 11.85 -1.19 12.70
N THR A 82 10.83 -1.28 13.55
CA THR A 82 10.75 -0.60 14.86
C THR A 82 10.56 -1.63 15.98
N THR A 83 10.81 -1.22 17.22
CA THR A 83 10.63 -2.06 18.42
C THR A 83 9.36 -1.74 19.20
N SER A 84 8.71 -0.61 18.90
CA SER A 84 7.46 -0.15 19.52
C SER A 84 6.36 -0.01 18.45
N VAL A 85 5.14 -0.39 18.82
CA VAL A 85 3.96 -0.24 17.95
C VAL A 85 3.61 1.22 17.69
N HIS A 86 3.87 2.11 18.64
CA HIS A 86 3.65 3.55 18.45
C HIS A 86 4.57 4.12 17.38
N ASP A 87 5.86 3.75 17.44
CA ASP A 87 6.84 4.15 16.43
C ASP A 87 6.53 3.51 15.07
N ALA A 88 6.05 2.27 15.07
CA ALA A 88 5.63 1.58 13.86
C ALA A 88 4.49 2.34 13.17
N VAL A 89 3.44 2.70 13.90
CA VAL A 89 2.29 3.46 13.37
C VAL A 89 2.74 4.82 12.84
N ALA A 90 3.53 5.57 13.61
CA ALA A 90 4.03 6.87 13.18
C ALA A 90 4.88 6.79 11.89
N LYS A 91 5.75 5.79 11.78
CA LYS A 91 6.57 5.56 10.59
C LYS A 91 5.75 5.09 9.39
N ALA A 92 4.72 4.27 9.61
CA ALA A 92 3.78 3.84 8.59
C ALA A 92 2.98 5.03 8.02
N ASP A 93 2.46 5.90 8.88
CA ASP A 93 1.75 7.11 8.45
C ASP A 93 2.66 8.06 7.66
N ALA A 94 3.89 8.28 8.13
CA ALA A 94 4.88 9.08 7.41
C ALA A 94 5.19 8.49 6.02
N LEU A 95 5.31 7.16 5.90
CA LEU A 95 5.51 6.46 4.65
C LEU A 95 4.32 6.65 3.69
N LEU A 96 3.10 6.53 4.19
CA LEU A 96 1.89 6.74 3.39
C LEU A 96 1.76 8.19 2.89
N LEU A 97 2.07 9.18 3.75
CA LEU A 97 2.09 10.60 3.39
C LEU A 97 3.17 10.93 2.35
N ALA A 98 4.32 10.26 2.41
CA ALA A 98 5.38 10.41 1.41
C ALA A 98 4.96 9.82 0.06
N LYS A 99 4.38 8.61 0.05
CA LYS A 99 3.94 7.94 -1.18
C LYS A 99 2.72 8.62 -1.82
N GLY A 100 1.81 9.19 -1.02
CA GLY A 100 0.69 9.98 -1.53
C GLY A 100 1.11 11.27 -2.24
N ARG A 101 2.19 11.92 -1.78
CA ARG A 101 2.75 13.12 -2.45
C ARG A 101 3.52 12.81 -3.73
N ALA A 102 4.03 11.58 -3.88
CA ALA A 102 4.81 11.15 -5.03
C ALA A 102 3.97 10.59 -6.18
N ALA A 103 2.69 10.26 -5.94
CA ALA A 103 1.79 9.83 -7.00
C ALA A 103 1.38 11.04 -7.85
N PRO A 104 1.62 11.04 -9.18
CA PRO A 104 0.92 11.98 -10.05
C PRO A 104 -0.55 11.60 -10.03
N GLU A 105 -1.38 12.43 -9.40
CA GLU A 105 -2.83 12.40 -9.60
C GLU A 105 -3.07 12.40 -11.13
N PRO A 106 -3.88 11.48 -11.68
CA PRO A 106 -4.37 11.64 -13.04
C PRO A 106 -5.18 12.94 -13.01
N ARG A 107 -4.60 14.01 -13.53
CA ARG A 107 -5.30 15.28 -13.74
C ARG A 107 -6.53 14.90 -14.56
N ALA A 108 -7.70 14.96 -13.92
CA ALA A 108 -8.96 15.00 -14.63
C ALA A 108 -8.77 16.10 -15.67
N ALA A 109 -8.67 15.69 -16.93
CA ALA A 109 -8.65 16.62 -18.03
C ALA A 109 -9.88 17.52 -17.84
N ASP A 110 -9.65 18.82 -17.89
CA ASP A 110 -10.65 19.83 -18.19
C ASP A 110 -11.76 19.23 -19.05
N VAL A 111 -12.90 18.94 -18.44
CA VAL A 111 -14.17 18.97 -19.16
C VAL A 111 -14.64 20.42 -19.04
N ASP A 112 -13.91 21.28 -19.75
CA ASP A 112 -14.49 22.46 -20.35
C ASP A 112 -15.48 21.97 -21.41
N GLY A 113 -16.77 22.20 -21.16
CA GLY A 113 -17.82 21.73 -22.03
C GLY A 113 -19.19 21.89 -21.41
N GLU A 114 -19.88 22.93 -21.86
CA GLU A 114 -21.34 23.13 -21.87
C GLU A 114 -22.08 23.45 -20.55
N SER A 115 -21.99 24.74 -20.20
CA SER A 115 -23.15 25.48 -19.65
C SER A 115 -24.39 25.25 -20.52
N GLY A 116 -25.48 24.77 -19.93
CA GLY A 116 -26.74 24.67 -20.68
C GLY A 116 -27.91 24.09 -19.88
N LEU A 117 -28.29 24.68 -18.75
CA LEU A 117 -29.60 24.41 -18.14
C LEU A 117 -30.25 25.71 -17.66
N SER A 118 -31.05 26.31 -18.57
CA SER A 118 -32.01 27.36 -18.27
C SER A 118 -33.04 26.88 -17.26
N LEU A 119 -33.12 27.59 -16.13
CA LEU A 119 -34.21 27.51 -15.18
C LEU A 119 -35.33 28.44 -15.68
N ALA A 120 -36.44 27.88 -16.16
CA ALA A 120 -37.70 28.62 -16.32
C ALA A 120 -38.58 28.32 -15.11
N VAL A 121 -38.94 29.36 -14.36
CA VAL A 121 -39.94 29.36 -13.28
C VAL A 121 -41.17 30.13 -13.75
#